data_AF-A0A6M0SHL0-F1
#
_entry.id   AF-A0A6M0SHL0-F1
#
_cell.length_a   1.000
_cell.length_b   1.000
_cell.length_c   1.000
_cell.angle_alpha   90.00
_cell.angle_beta   90.00
_cell.angle_gamma   90.00
#
_symmetry.space_group_name_H-M   'P 1'
#
loop_
_entity.id
_entity.type
_entity.pdbx_description
1 polymer ?
#
loop_
_entity_poly.entity_id
_entity_poly.type
_entity_poly.pdbx_seq_one_letter_code
_entity_poly.pdbx_strand_id
1 'polypeptide(L)'
;MRAFFGSQGMIQWRLRQLMAEINLSNNDLAEIAGIHRVTVSKLKNSDVIKQISGDVLNKLCNGLTVAYRRKDRDRVITPGDLLVFTPDQDYLQKENPKGEPKDG
;
A
#
# COMPACT_ATOMS: atom_id res chain seq x y z
N MET A 1 3.50 17.26 11.06
CA MET A 1 4.21 16.70 9.88
C MET A 1 5.18 15.65 10.37
N ARG A 2 5.17 14.44 9.81
CA ARG A 2 6.23 13.45 10.06
C ARG A 2 7.06 13.36 8.79
N ALA A 3 8.32 13.79 8.89
CA ALA A 3 9.28 13.73 7.80
C ALA A 3 9.77 12.29 7.68
N PHE A 4 9.60 11.69 6.50
CA PHE A 4 10.23 10.42 6.15
C PHE A 4 11.49 10.75 5.36
N PHE A 5 12.59 11.05 6.07
CA PHE A 5 13.91 11.19 5.45
C PHE A 5 14.71 9.90 5.66
N GLY A 6 15.04 9.23 4.55
CA GLY A 6 16.32 8.56 4.36
C GLY A 6 16.51 7.11 4.86
N SER A 7 16.85 6.25 3.90
CA SER A 7 17.80 5.13 4.02
C SER A 7 17.36 3.75 4.52
N GLN A 8 16.06 3.44 4.62
CA GLN A 8 15.61 2.05 4.77
C GLN A 8 14.53 1.75 3.73
N GLY A 9 14.77 0.72 2.94
CA GLY A 9 13.82 0.11 2.04
C GLY A 9 12.63 -0.36 2.84
N MET A 10 11.45 0.13 2.50
CA MET A 10 10.27 -0.02 3.33
C MET A 10 9.07 -0.35 2.47
N ILE A 11 8.34 -1.37 2.89
CA ILE A 11 6.99 -1.63 2.41
C ILE A 11 6.06 -0.67 3.15
N GLN A 12 5.47 0.26 2.42
CA GLN A 12 4.53 1.25 2.93
C GLN A 12 3.09 0.82 2.68
N TRP A 13 2.24 1.01 3.70
CA TRP A 13 0.82 0.74 3.61
C TRP A 13 0.02 1.99 3.21
N ARG A 14 -0.76 1.89 2.13
CA ARG A 14 -1.43 3.03 1.49
C ARG A 14 -2.93 3.13 1.73
N LEU A 15 -3.52 2.25 2.55
CA LEU A 15 -4.97 2.28 2.78
C LEU A 15 -5.48 3.65 3.23
N ARG A 16 -4.74 4.32 4.13
CA ARG A 16 -5.09 5.68 4.61
C ARG A 16 -5.16 6.68 3.45
N GLN A 17 -4.22 6.60 2.52
CA GLN A 17 -4.13 7.50 1.35
C GLN A 17 -5.27 7.21 0.39
N LEU A 18 -5.48 5.94 0.01
CA LEU A 18 -6.55 5.54 -0.91
C LEU A 18 -7.95 5.92 -0.38
N MET A 19 -8.18 5.81 0.93
CA MET A 19 -9.45 6.25 1.54
C MET A 19 -9.59 7.77 1.53
N ALA A 20 -8.51 8.51 1.82
CA ALA A 20 -8.52 9.97 1.82
C ALA A 20 -8.75 10.56 0.41
N GLU A 21 -8.17 9.93 -0.63
CA GLU A 21 -8.33 10.32 -2.04
C GLU A 21 -9.80 10.45 -2.47
N ILE A 22 -10.68 9.62 -1.91
CA ILE A 22 -12.12 9.60 -2.23
C ILE A 22 -13.02 10.02 -1.05
N ASN A 23 -12.44 10.60 0.00
CA ASN A 23 -13.12 10.99 1.24
C ASN A 23 -13.99 9.86 1.83
N LEU A 24 -13.45 8.65 1.90
CA LEU A 24 -14.13 7.45 2.39
C LEU A 24 -13.95 7.29 3.91
N SER A 25 -15.04 7.13 4.65
CA SER A 25 -14.97 6.90 6.09
C SER A 25 -14.64 5.44 6.43
N ASN A 26 -14.20 5.19 7.67
CA ASN A 26 -14.00 3.83 8.16
C ASN A 26 -15.31 3.03 8.19
N ASN A 27 -16.45 3.69 8.42
CA ASN A 27 -17.75 3.04 8.46
C ASN A 27 -18.15 2.57 7.07
N ASP A 28 -18.03 3.46 6.08
CA ASP A 28 -18.39 3.16 4.70
C ASP A 28 -17.55 1.99 4.18
N LEU A 29 -16.23 2.02 4.38
CA LEU A 29 -15.38 0.92 3.93
C LEU A 29 -15.70 -0.39 4.65
N ALA A 30 -15.98 -0.35 5.96
CA ALA A 30 -16.35 -1.53 6.74
C ALA A 30 -17.63 -2.18 6.20
N GLU A 31 -18.65 -1.35 5.92
CA GLU A 31 -19.92 -1.79 5.36
C GLU A 31 -19.75 -2.36 3.95
N ILE A 32 -19.09 -1.61 3.06
CA ILE A 32 -18.90 -2.01 1.66
C ILE A 32 -18.05 -3.28 1.54
N ALA A 33 -16.98 -3.40 2.34
CA ALA A 33 -16.07 -4.54 2.28
C ALA A 33 -16.55 -5.75 3.10
N GLY A 34 -17.60 -5.60 3.93
CA GLY A 34 -18.02 -6.64 4.87
C GLY A 34 -16.96 -6.96 5.92
N ILE A 35 -16.20 -5.95 6.37
CA ILE A 35 -15.12 -6.08 7.36
C ILE A 35 -15.53 -5.34 8.64
N HIS A 36 -15.21 -5.89 9.81
CA HIS A 36 -15.47 -5.20 11.07
C HIS A 36 -14.75 -3.83 11.13
N ARG A 37 -15.47 -2.77 11.54
CA ARG A 37 -14.95 -1.39 11.61
C ARG A 37 -13.63 -1.26 12.37
N VAL A 38 -13.46 -2.02 13.45
CA VAL A 38 -12.22 -2.01 14.25
C VAL A 38 -11.03 -2.52 13.43
N THR A 39 -11.23 -3.53 12.57
CA THR A 39 -10.21 -4.04 11.66
C THR A 39 -9.81 -2.97 10.65
N VAL A 40 -10.78 -2.29 10.03
CA VAL A 40 -10.50 -1.16 9.12
C VAL A 40 -9.71 -0.07 9.83
N SER A 41 -10.11 0.31 11.05
CA SER A 41 -9.42 1.32 11.85
C SER A 41 -7.97 0.94 12.15
N LYS A 42 -7.74 -0.31 12.60
CA LYS A 42 -6.39 -0.84 12.88
C LYS A 42 -5.52 -0.83 11.63
N LEU A 43 -6.04 -1.33 10.51
CA LEU A 43 -5.31 -1.40 9.25
C LEU A 43 -5.00 0.00 8.70
N LYS A 44 -5.96 0.93 8.73
CA LYS A 44 -5.74 2.31 8.26
C LYS A 44 -4.67 3.03 9.06
N ASN A 45 -4.60 2.77 10.36
CA ASN A 45 -3.69 3.46 11.26
C ASN A 45 -2.31 2.81 11.37
N SER A 46 -2.13 1.63 10.78
CA SER A 46 -0.85 0.94 10.74
C SER A 46 0.00 1.50 9.59
N ASP A 47 1.17 2.06 9.90
CA ASP A 47 2.10 2.53 8.87
C ASP A 47 2.88 1.34 8.25
N VAL A 48 2.96 0.20 8.98
CA VAL A 48 3.51 -1.09 8.53
C VAL A 48 2.52 -2.21 8.85
N ILE A 49 2.16 -3.02 7.85
CA ILE A 49 1.40 -4.25 8.06
C ILE A 49 2.36 -5.39 8.38
N LYS A 50 2.25 -5.95 9.59
CA LYS A 50 2.99 -7.17 9.98
C LYS A 50 2.36 -8.43 9.38
N GLN A 51 1.04 -8.52 9.41
CA GLN A 51 0.29 -9.66 8.91
C GLN A 51 -1.10 -9.20 8.46
N ILE A 52 -1.52 -9.69 7.30
CA ILE A 52 -2.88 -9.57 6.78
C ILE A 52 -3.23 -10.86 6.06
N SER A 53 -4.45 -11.37 6.26
CA SER A 53 -4.90 -12.56 5.55
C SER A 53 -5.32 -12.21 4.12
N GLY A 54 -5.22 -13.19 3.21
CA GLY A 54 -5.68 -13.03 1.83
C GLY A 54 -7.16 -12.66 1.73
N ASP A 55 -8.01 -13.20 2.61
CA ASP A 55 -9.45 -12.86 2.66
C ASP A 55 -9.68 -11.38 2.98
N VAL A 56 -8.99 -10.83 4.00
CA VAL A 56 -9.11 -9.42 4.36
C VAL A 56 -8.55 -8.53 3.24
N LEU A 57 -7.43 -8.92 2.63
CA LEU A 57 -6.86 -8.19 1.51
C LEU A 57 -7.80 -8.16 0.30
N ASN A 58 -8.41 -9.29 -0.05
CA ASN A 58 -9.41 -9.40 -1.12
C ASN A 58 -10.63 -8.53 -0.84
N LYS A 59 -11.19 -8.61 0.38
CA LYS A 59 -12.32 -7.78 0.80
C LYS A 59 -12.01 -6.28 0.71
N LEU A 60 -10.80 -5.86 1.09
CA LEU A 60 -10.37 -4.47 0.94
C LEU A 60 -10.30 -4.04 -0.53
N CYS A 61 -9.69 -4.85 -1.40
CA CYS A 61 -9.58 -4.53 -2.83
C CYS A 61 -10.96 -4.39 -3.48
N ASN A 62 -11.87 -5.34 -3.20
CA ASN A 62 -13.24 -5.30 -3.69
C ASN A 62 -14.00 -4.09 -3.13
N GLY A 63 -13.91 -3.86 -1.82
CA GLY A 63 -14.64 -2.78 -1.16
C GLY A 63 -14.18 -1.40 -1.61
N LEU A 64 -12.87 -1.21 -1.77
CA LEU A 64 -12.31 0.03 -2.31
C LEU A 64 -12.70 0.21 -3.78
N THR A 65 -12.63 -0.82 -4.62
CA THR A 65 -13.07 -0.74 -6.02
C THR A 65 -14.54 -0.27 -6.14
N VAL A 66 -15.43 -0.83 -5.32
CA VAL A 66 -16.82 -0.39 -5.25
C VAL A 66 -16.92 1.07 -4.80
N ALA A 67 -16.16 1.47 -3.78
CA ALA A 67 -16.17 2.84 -3.28
C ALA A 67 -15.66 3.86 -4.32
N TYR A 68 -14.62 3.52 -5.10
CA TYR A 68 -14.11 4.36 -6.18
C TYR A 68 -15.16 4.54 -7.28
N ARG A 69 -15.80 3.44 -7.71
CA ARG A 69 -16.88 3.48 -8.70
C ARG A 69 -18.08 4.32 -8.22
N ARG A 70 -18.45 4.23 -6.95
CA ARG A 70 -19.50 5.08 -6.34
C ARG A 70 -19.16 6.58 -6.36
N LYS A 71 -17.89 6.93 -6.50
CA LYS A 71 -17.39 8.32 -6.59
C LYS A 71 -17.05 8.73 -8.02
N ASP A 72 -17.61 8.03 -9.02
CA ASP A 72 -17.40 8.28 -10.44
C ASP A 72 -15.90 8.25 -10.81
N ARG A 73 -15.17 7.32 -10.20
CA ARG A 73 -13.79 6.97 -10.54
C ARG A 73 -13.81 5.55 -11.05
N ASP A 74 -13.66 5.36 -12.36
CA ASP A 74 -13.53 4.03 -12.95
C ASP A 74 -12.12 3.48 -12.71
N ARG A 75 -11.87 3.03 -11.48
CA ARG A 75 -10.58 2.47 -11.05
C ARG A 75 -10.82 1.18 -10.29
N VAL A 76 -10.14 0.12 -10.73
CA VAL A 76 -10.00 -1.13 -9.96
C VAL A 76 -8.83 -0.97 -9.01
N ILE A 77 -9.05 -1.31 -7.74
CA ILE A 77 -8.03 -1.27 -6.71
C ILE A 77 -7.45 -2.67 -6.53
N THR A 78 -6.13 -2.76 -6.65
CA THR A 78 -5.35 -4.00 -6.57
C THR A 78 -4.50 -4.03 -5.30
N PRO A 79 -3.93 -5.18 -4.91
CA PRO A 79 -2.95 -5.24 -3.84
C PRO A 79 -1.74 -4.32 -4.05
N GLY A 80 -1.36 -4.06 -5.31
CA GLY A 80 -0.25 -3.14 -5.65
C GLY A 80 -0.59 -1.67 -5.39
N ASP A 81 -1.86 -1.29 -5.37
CA ASP A 81 -2.26 0.07 -4.97
C ASP A 81 -2.12 0.28 -3.46
N LEU A 82 -2.30 -0.82 -2.69
CA LEU A 82 -2.27 -0.81 -1.23
C LEU A 82 -0.86 -0.86 -0.65
N LEU A 83 0.12 -1.36 -1.42
CA LEU A 83 1.49 -1.57 -0.98
C LEU A 83 2.46 -0.86 -1.92
N VAL A 84 3.37 -0.05 -1.35
CA VAL A 84 4.51 0.49 -2.10
C VAL A 84 5.78 -0.07 -1.52
N PHE A 85 6.59 -0.70 -2.38
CA PHE A 85 7.93 -1.12 -2.04
C PHE A 85 8.92 -0.05 -2.49
N THR A 86 9.73 0.42 -1.55
CA THR A 86 10.93 1.19 -1.87
C THR A 86 12.13 0.33 -1.49
N PRO A 87 13.05 -0.02 -2.40
CA PRO A 87 14.26 -0.79 -2.05
C PRO A 87 15.22 0.04 -1.19
N ASP A 88 16.04 -0.61 -0.35
CA ASP A 88 17.14 0.10 0.32
C ASP A 88 18.15 0.58 -0.72
N GLN A 89 18.78 1.73 -0.46
CA GLN A 89 19.82 2.28 -1.34
C GLN A 89 21.01 1.31 -1.49
N ASP A 90 21.30 0.51 -0.47
CA ASP A 90 22.40 -0.45 -0.46
C ASP A 90 22.12 -1.70 -1.31
N TYR A 91 20.86 -2.00 -1.63
CA TYR A 91 20.51 -3.07 -2.57
C TYR A 91 20.76 -2.66 -4.02
N LEU A 92 20.58 -1.37 -4.35
CA LEU A 92 20.75 -0.86 -5.72
C LEU A 92 22.23 -0.67 -6.13
N GLN A 93 23.16 -0.65 -5.18
CA GLN A 93 24.59 -0.42 -5.46
C GLN A 93 25.39 -1.70 -5.77
N LYS A 94 24.79 -2.90 -5.64
CA LYS A 94 25.49 -4.18 -5.82
C LYS A 94 25.54 -4.70 -7.27
N GLU A 95 24.83 -4.08 -8.21
CA GLU A 95 24.77 -4.49 -9.61
C GLU A 95 25.77 -3.79 -10.54
N ASN A 96 26.92 -3.33 -10.02
CA ASN A 96 28.02 -2.90 -10.89
C ASN A 96 29.14 -3.95 -10.86
N PRO A 97 29.05 -5.06 -11.64
CA PRO A 97 30.21 -5.90 -11.85
C PRO A 97 31.26 -5.02 -12.50
N LYS A 98 32.39 -4.83 -11.79
CA LYS A 98 33.58 -4.16 -12.32
C LYS A 98 33.79 -4.61 -13.76
N GLY A 99 33.68 -3.64 -14.67
CA GLY A 99 33.98 -3.83 -16.08
C GLY A 99 35.29 -4.56 -16.26
N GLU A 100 35.28 -5.41 -17.27
CA GLU A 100 36.32 -6.32 -17.72
C GLU A 100 37.72 -5.71 -17.65
N PRO A 101 38.76 -6.51 -17.34
CA PRO A 101 40.14 -6.05 -17.46
C PRO A 101 40.37 -5.64 -18.91
N LYS A 102 40.78 -4.38 -19.11
CA LYS A 102 41.20 -3.86 -20.40
C LYS A 102 42.35 -4.72 -20.93
N ASP A 103 42.21 -5.16 -22.18
CA ASP A 103 43.25 -5.80 -22.96
C ASP A 103 44.60 -5.10 -22.77
N GLY A 104 45.62 -5.91 -22.45
CA GLY A 104 47.03 -5.53 -22.45
C GLY A 104 47.76 -6.22 -23.60
#